data_AF-A0A0F3GPC0-F1
#
_entry.id   AF-A0A0F3GPC0-F1
#
_cell.length_a   1.000
_cell.length_b   1.000
_cell.length_c   1.000
_cell.angle_alpha   90.00
_cell.angle_beta   90.00
_cell.angle_gamma   90.00
#
_symmetry.space_group_name_H-M   'P 1'
#
loop_
_entity.id
_entity.type
_entity.pdbx_description
1 polymer ?
#
loop_
_entity_poly.entity_id
_entity_poly.type
_entity_poly.pdbx_seq_one_letter_code
_entity_poly.pdbx_strand_id
1 'polypeptide(L)' 'MIRDAVWGMLPKNRLGRAIIKKLKVYRGPQHPHAAQQPEPIPEPINIA' A
#
# COMPACT_ATOMS: atom_id res chain seq x y z
N MET A 1 -11.80 15.54 3.37
CA MET A 1 -12.00 15.60 1.89
C MET A 1 -11.50 14.35 1.18
N ILE A 2 -10.18 14.14 0.97
CA ILE A 2 -9.68 12.99 0.16
C ILE A 2 -10.08 11.64 0.78
N ARG A 3 -9.81 11.45 2.09
CA ARG A 3 -10.18 10.22 2.79
C ARG A 3 -11.68 9.94 2.77
N ASP A 4 -12.49 10.98 2.91
CA ASP A 4 -13.96 10.87 2.98
C ASP A 4 -14.56 10.56 1.61
N ALA A 5 -14.00 11.16 0.54
CA ALA A 5 -14.38 10.84 -0.83
C ALA A 5 -14.08 9.37 -1.16
N VAL A 6 -12.87 8.89 -0.85
CA VAL A 6 -12.49 7.49 -1.06
C VAL A 6 -13.35 6.55 -0.21
N TRP A 7 -13.66 6.92 1.03
CA TRP A 7 -14.59 6.16 1.87
C TRP A 7 -16.00 6.08 1.27
N GLY A 8 -16.47 7.14 0.62
CA GLY A 8 -17.76 7.16 -0.10
C GLY A 8 -17.79 6.21 -1.30
N MET A 9 -16.65 5.95 -1.94
CA MET A 9 -16.53 5.06 -3.11
C MET A 9 -16.36 3.58 -2.74
N LEU A 10 -16.06 3.25 -1.47
CA LEU A 10 -15.85 1.87 -1.04
C LEU A 10 -17.16 1.17 -0.63
N PRO A 11 -17.23 -0.16 -0.79
CA PRO A 11 -18.39 -0.94 -0.34
C PRO A 11 -18.54 -0.86 1.18
N LYS A 12 -19.76 -0.58 1.67
CA LYS A 12 -20.04 -0.36 3.10
C LYS A 12 -20.20 -1.67 3.89
N ASN A 13 -19.16 -2.48 3.92
CA ASN A 13 -19.11 -3.76 4.63
C ASN A 13 -17.84 -3.90 5.48
N ARG A 14 -17.63 -5.08 6.10
CA ARG A 14 -16.43 -5.37 6.91
C ARG A 14 -15.14 -5.25 6.09
N LEU A 15 -15.16 -5.66 4.82
CA LEU A 15 -14.02 -5.58 3.91
C LEU A 15 -13.67 -4.13 3.56
N GLY A 16 -14.65 -3.28 3.24
CA GLY A 16 -14.42 -1.86 2.96
C GLY A 16 -13.74 -1.14 4.13
N ARG A 17 -14.13 -1.46 5.37
CA ARG A 17 -13.45 -0.97 6.59
C ARG A 17 -11.99 -1.45 6.69
N ALA A 18 -11.65 -2.62 6.17
CA ALA A 18 -10.27 -3.09 6.11
C ALA A 18 -9.48 -2.39 5.00
N ILE A 19 -10.10 -2.17 3.83
CA ILE A 19 -9.48 -1.53 2.66
C ILE A 19 -9.06 -0.09 2.99
N ILE A 20 -9.96 0.71 3.60
CA ILE A 20 -9.65 2.13 3.87
C ILE A 20 -8.44 2.32 4.81
N LYS A 21 -8.08 1.31 5.63
CA LYS A 21 -6.91 1.38 6.51
C LYS A 21 -5.57 1.37 5.74
N LYS A 22 -5.58 0.86 4.51
CA LYS A 22 -4.42 0.85 3.61
C LYS A 22 -4.16 2.21 2.97
N LEU A 23 -5.18 3.07 2.88
CA LEU A 23 -5.02 4.43 2.36
C LEU A 23 -4.23 5.30 3.35
N LYS A 24 -3.12 5.88 2.88
CA LYS A 24 -2.32 6.86 3.63
C LYS A 24 -2.35 8.20 2.88
N VAL A 25 -2.81 9.26 3.54
CA VAL A 25 -2.93 10.61 2.95
C VAL A 25 -2.02 11.55 3.73
N TYR A 26 -1.17 12.27 3.01
CA TYR A 26 -0.21 13.23 3.58
C TYR A 26 -0.53 14.65 3.07
N ARG A 27 -0.27 15.66 3.89
CA ARG A 27 -0.64 17.06 3.60
C ARG A 27 0.38 17.81 2.71
N GLY A 28 1.53 17.20 2.42
CA GLY A 28 2.63 17.78 1.65
C GLY A 28 3.36 16.74 0.77
N PRO A 29 4.41 17.14 0.04
CA PRO A 29 5.10 16.27 -0.91
C PRO A 29 5.95 15.18 -0.22
N GLN A 30 6.26 15.34 1.07
CA GLN A 30 7.00 14.35 1.83
C GLN A 30 6.07 13.27 2.41
N HIS A 31 6.47 12.01 2.24
CA HIS A 31 5.88 10.85 2.89
C HIS A 31 6.99 9.92 3.40
N PRO A 32 6.83 9.29 4.59
CA PRO A 32 7.84 8.42 5.19
C PRO A 32 8.00 7.08 4.46
N HIS A 33 7.18 6.81 3.45
CA HIS A 33 7.30 5.62 2.60
C HIS A 33 8.42 5.83 1.58
N ALA A 34 9.63 5.46 1.96
CA ALA A 34 10.72 5.27 1.00
C ALA A 34 10.42 4.06 0.11
N ALA A 35 10.96 4.07 -1.11
CA ALA A 35 10.94 2.89 -1.96
C ALA A 35 11.60 1.71 -1.24
N GLN A 36 11.09 0.51 -1.45
CA GLN A 36 11.72 -0.71 -0.93
C GLN A 36 13.10 -0.87 -1.60
N GLN A 37 14.09 -1.39 -0.87
CA GLN A 37 15.38 -1.81 -1.41
C GLN A 37 15.34 -3.34 -1.61
N PRO A 38 14.89 -3.84 -2.77
CA PRO A 38 14.88 -5.28 -3.02
C PRO A 38 16.31 -5.80 -3.16
N GLU A 39 16.63 -6.87 -2.46
CA GLU A 39 17.88 -7.60 -2.65
C GLU A 39 17.79 -8.49 -3.90
N PRO A 40 18.89 -8.65 -4.66
CA PRO A 40 18.93 -9.54 -5.81
C PRO A 40 18.74 -11.00 -5.37
N ILE A 41 17.89 -11.72 -6.10
CA ILE A 41 17.63 -13.15 -5.86
C ILE A 41 18.92 -13.93 -6.17
N PRO A 42 19.43 -14.76 -5.26
CA PRO A 42 20.60 -15.60 -5.54
C PRO A 42 20.30 -16.58 -6.68
N GLU A 43 21.29 -16.81 -7.54
CA GLU A 43 21.18 -17.71 -8.69
C GLU A 43 20.77 -19.12 -8.24
N PRO A 44 19.87 -19.81 -8.98
CA PRO A 44 19.46 -21.15 -8.63
C PRO A 44 20.68 -22.08 -8.66
N ILE A 45 20.90 -22.80 -7.57
CA ILE A 45 21.93 -23.84 -7.46
C ILE A 45 21.68 -24.84 -8.60
N ASN A 46 22.62 -24.91 -9.55
CA ASN A 46 22.57 -25.87 -10.63
C ASN A 46 22.86 -27.25 -10.05
N ILE A 47 21.80 -28.01 -9.78
CA ILE A 47 21.89 -29.44 -9.46
C ILE A 47 22.02 -30.17 -10.80
N ALA A 48 23.24 -30.16 -11.34
CA ALA A 48 23.65 -31.07 -12.40
C ALA A 48 24.29 -32.31 -11.78
#